data_AF-A0A1E2WD77-F1
#
_entry.id   AF-A0A1E2WD77-F1
#
_cell.length_a   1.000
_cell.length_b   1.000
_cell.length_c   1.000
_cell.angle_alpha   90.00
_cell.angle_beta   90.00
_cell.angle_gamma   90.00
#
_symmetry.space_group_name_H-M   'P 1'
#
loop_
_entity.id
_entity.type
_entity.pdbx_description
1 polymer ?
#
loop_
_entity_poly.entity_id
_entity_poly.type
_entity_poly.pdbx_seq_one_letter_code
_entity_poly.pdbx_strand_id
1 'polypeptide(L)'
;MNNPDHRISRELAPEIFQLASELYAQKQQEYSLQELIIIGEEAKIPAEFIQQATELILLKQKNQEIQGHKKQNRFKLALLGVLATGGTLIIGGWTYNQLSAINSSPQSPVGILPGKNEKNHAGNVERYLLNKEGLVDGLLLSDAKQVKFPPHFSEQIVAAIKPKDSVEVVGKLGTLSVYGQEIEAHTVTNTQTKAIVAKQPKPKGRKKPEPTDLVTRNIEDSVQHWLVNDKGEIKGAILTSGTQVQFAKPLGKSLNKVAKIGRQIKADGVGKQTPHGDIVEVISLQIDGNVLPNANY
;
A
#
# COMPACT_ATOMS: atom_id res chain seq x y z
N MET A 1 21.84 -36.22 45.17
CA MET A 1 20.47 -35.98 45.69
C MET A 1 19.60 -35.56 44.51
N ASN A 2 18.50 -36.29 44.31
CA ASN A 2 17.66 -36.31 43.12
C ASN A 2 16.95 -34.97 42.87
N ASN A 3 17.00 -34.47 41.64
CA ASN A 3 16.11 -33.41 41.17
C ASN A 3 14.87 -34.10 40.55
N PRO A 4 13.66 -33.98 41.12
CA PRO A 4 12.48 -34.62 40.55
C PRO A 4 12.00 -33.79 39.36
N ASP A 5 12.29 -34.25 38.14
CA ASP A 5 11.63 -33.77 36.93
C ASP A 5 10.11 -33.87 37.13
N HIS A 6 9.44 -32.74 37.40
CA HIS A 6 7.99 -32.67 37.47
C HIS A 6 7.42 -32.88 36.06
N ARG A 7 7.18 -34.14 35.69
CA ARG A 7 6.57 -34.52 34.42
C ARG A 7 5.06 -34.33 34.54
N ILE A 8 4.55 -33.34 33.82
CA ILE A 8 3.11 -33.10 33.69
C ILE A 8 2.50 -34.30 32.97
N SER A 9 1.40 -34.85 33.50
CA SER A 9 0.70 -35.98 32.87
C SER A 9 0.23 -35.59 31.47
N ARG A 10 0.43 -36.49 30.49
CA ARG A 10 0.06 -36.26 29.08
C ARG A 10 -1.43 -35.90 28.91
N GLU A 11 -2.27 -36.36 29.82
CA GLU A 11 -3.72 -36.13 29.84
C GLU A 11 -4.09 -34.69 30.22
N LEU A 12 -3.25 -34.01 31.02
CA LEU A 12 -3.47 -32.62 31.46
C LEU A 12 -2.92 -31.59 30.45
N ALA A 13 -2.11 -32.04 29.49
CA ALA A 13 -1.48 -31.15 28.52
C ALA A 13 -2.50 -30.32 27.69
N PRO A 14 -3.59 -30.89 27.14
CA PRO A 14 -4.55 -30.13 26.33
C PRO A 14 -5.24 -29.02 27.14
N GLU A 15 -5.61 -29.31 28.39
CA GLU A 15 -6.28 -28.38 29.29
C GLU A 15 -5.37 -27.22 29.69
N ILE A 16 -4.09 -27.51 29.97
CA ILE A 16 -3.07 -26.48 30.25
C ILE A 16 -2.86 -25.59 29.02
N PHE A 17 -2.81 -26.14 27.81
CA PHE A 17 -2.66 -25.35 26.59
C PHE A 17 -3.90 -24.50 26.30
N GLN A 18 -5.10 -25.04 26.54
CA GLN A 18 -6.34 -24.30 26.38
C GLN A 18 -6.43 -23.13 27.37
N LEU A 19 -6.13 -23.38 28.64
CA LEU A 19 -6.12 -22.34 29.67
C LEU A 19 -5.02 -21.29 29.41
N ALA A 20 -3.84 -21.71 28.96
CA ALA A 20 -2.77 -20.79 28.58
C ALA A 20 -3.17 -19.93 27.37
N SER A 21 -3.86 -20.50 26.39
CA SER A 21 -4.40 -19.76 25.23
C SER A 21 -5.47 -18.76 25.65
N GLU A 22 -6.34 -19.12 26.59
CA GLU A 22 -7.38 -18.23 27.13
C GLU A 22 -6.76 -17.07 27.89
N LEU A 23 -5.80 -17.35 28.77
CA LEU A 23 -5.03 -16.32 29.49
C LEU A 23 -4.25 -15.42 28.52
N TYR A 24 -3.69 -15.98 27.44
CA TYR A 24 -3.00 -15.22 26.40
C TYR A 24 -3.95 -14.31 25.61
N ALA A 25 -5.14 -14.80 25.26
CA ALA A 25 -6.17 -14.03 24.57
C ALA A 25 -6.75 -12.92 25.46
N GLN A 26 -6.94 -13.19 26.76
CA GLN A 26 -7.36 -12.19 27.73
C GLN A 26 -6.33 -11.05 27.86
N LYS A 27 -5.04 -11.38 27.76
CA LYS A 27 -3.94 -10.39 27.81
C LYS A 27 -3.85 -9.49 26.57
N GLN A 28 -4.61 -9.75 25.50
CA GLN A 28 -4.61 -8.89 24.30
C GLN A 28 -5.44 -7.60 24.46
N GLN A 29 -6.14 -7.41 25.58
CA GLN A 29 -7.03 -6.27 25.77
C GLN A 29 -6.43 -5.19 26.67
N GLU A 30 -5.52 -4.39 26.10
CA GLU A 30 -4.96 -3.16 26.69
C GLU A 30 -3.73 -3.38 27.57
N TYR A 31 -2.67 -2.62 27.28
CA TYR A 31 -1.45 -2.60 28.07
C TYR A 31 -1.57 -1.57 29.19
N SER A 32 -1.27 -1.95 30.42
CA SER A 32 -1.17 -0.99 31.52
C SER A 32 0.10 -0.14 31.38
N LEU A 33 0.10 1.07 31.97
CA LEU A 33 1.28 1.95 31.98
C LEU A 33 2.49 1.26 32.62
N GLN A 34 2.27 0.44 33.65
CA GLN A 34 3.34 -0.31 34.32
C GLN A 34 3.94 -1.39 33.43
N GLU A 35 3.11 -2.12 32.67
CA GLU A 35 3.60 -3.11 31.71
C GLU A 35 4.40 -2.46 30.57
N LEU A 36 3.97 -1.28 30.10
CA LEU A 36 4.74 -0.53 29.10
C LEU A 36 6.10 -0.09 29.64
N ILE A 37 6.19 0.27 30.92
CA ILE A 37 7.45 0.63 31.57
C ILE A 37 8.37 -0.59 31.66
N ILE A 38 7.86 -1.77 32.03
CA ILE A 38 8.64 -3.02 32.11
C ILE A 38 9.14 -3.45 30.72
N ILE A 39 8.28 -3.39 29.70
CA ILE A 39 8.66 -3.68 28.31
C ILE A 39 9.70 -2.66 27.81
N GLY A 40 9.54 -1.39 28.20
CA GLY A 40 10.48 -0.34 27.88
C GLY A 40 11.84 -0.52 28.55
N GLU A 41 11.87 -0.97 29.80
CA GLU A 41 13.10 -1.28 30.54
C GLU A 41 13.91 -2.38 29.84
N GLU A 42 13.25 -3.44 29.36
CA GLU A 42 13.85 -4.49 28.55
C GLU A 42 14.44 -3.93 27.24
N ALA A 43 13.77 -2.94 26.64
CA ALA A 43 14.23 -2.21 25.46
C ALA A 43 15.23 -1.07 25.78
N LYS A 44 15.67 -0.91 27.02
CA LYS A 44 16.54 0.17 27.53
C LYS A 44 15.97 1.58 27.32
N ILE A 45 14.66 1.72 27.42
CA ILE A 45 13.92 2.99 27.35
C ILE A 45 13.61 3.45 28.79
N PRO A 46 14.07 4.64 29.22
CA PRO A 46 13.77 5.15 30.55
C PRO A 46 12.27 5.40 30.76
N ALA A 47 11.79 5.15 31.98
CA ALA A 47 10.37 5.15 32.32
C ALA A 47 9.70 6.53 32.10
N GLU A 48 10.45 7.62 32.28
CA GLU A 48 9.96 8.99 32.08
C GLU A 48 9.48 9.26 30.64
N PHE A 49 10.10 8.63 29.64
CA PHE A 49 9.71 8.81 28.25
C PHE A 49 8.43 8.06 27.92
N ILE A 50 8.18 6.94 28.59
CA ILE A 50 6.98 6.12 28.40
C ILE A 50 5.78 6.86 28.99
N GLN A 51 5.95 7.44 30.18
CA GLN A 51 4.93 8.29 30.80
C GLN A 51 4.60 9.51 29.93
N GLN A 52 5.61 10.26 29.48
CA GLN A 52 5.40 11.40 28.57
C GLN A 52 4.72 10.99 27.26
N ALA A 53 5.11 9.86 26.67
CA ALA A 53 4.51 9.36 25.43
C ALA A 53 3.03 9.00 25.62
N THR A 54 2.66 8.35 26.73
CA THR A 54 1.27 8.04 27.03
C THR A 54 0.41 9.29 27.22
N GLU A 55 0.91 10.28 27.95
CA GLU A 55 0.20 11.56 28.16
C GLU A 55 -0.02 12.31 26.84
N LEU A 56 1.01 12.39 25.99
CA LEU A 56 0.91 13.02 24.67
C LEU A 56 -0.10 12.33 23.75
N ILE A 57 -0.19 10.98 23.81
CA ILE A 57 -1.15 10.21 23.02
C ILE A 57 -2.58 10.48 23.50
N LEU A 58 -2.81 10.51 24.82
CA LEU A 58 -4.13 10.79 25.40
C LEU A 58 -4.61 12.20 25.07
N LEU A 59 -3.74 13.21 25.17
CA LEU A 59 -4.05 14.59 24.79
C LEU A 59 -4.41 14.70 23.29
N LYS A 60 -3.68 13.98 22.45
CA LYS A 60 -3.94 13.96 21.01
C LYS A 60 -5.30 13.31 20.69
N GLN A 61 -5.64 12.19 21.34
CA GLN A 61 -6.92 11.53 21.15
C GLN A 61 -8.10 12.42 21.59
N LYS A 62 -7.99 13.04 22.77
CA LYS A 62 -9.00 13.99 23.28
C LYS A 62 -9.27 15.15 22.32
N ASN A 63 -8.24 15.68 21.69
CA ASN A 63 -8.38 16.75 20.69
C ASN A 63 -8.93 16.27 19.34
N GLN A 64 -8.74 14.99 18.99
CA GLN A 64 -9.26 14.40 17.76
C GLN A 64 -10.78 14.13 17.82
N GLU A 65 -11.30 13.70 18.97
CA GLU A 65 -12.75 13.52 19.16
C GLU A 65 -13.52 14.84 19.06
N ILE A 66 -12.96 15.93 19.58
CA ILE A 66 -13.55 17.27 19.52
C ILE A 66 -13.64 17.79 18.08
N GLN A 67 -12.70 17.42 17.21
CA GLN A 67 -12.71 17.84 15.79
C GLN A 67 -13.65 17.02 14.91
N GLY A 68 -13.97 15.77 15.27
CA GLY A 68 -14.90 14.91 14.54
C GLY A 68 -16.36 15.38 14.58
N HIS A 69 -16.81 15.94 15.71
CA HIS A 69 -18.20 16.34 15.90
C HIS A 69 -18.61 17.63 15.17
N LYS A 70 -17.66 18.51 14.77
CA LYS A 70 -18.01 19.73 14.02
C LYS A 70 -18.39 19.50 12.56
N LYS A 71 -18.13 18.30 11.99
CA LYS A 71 -18.36 18.02 10.55
C LYS A 71 -19.61 17.18 10.27
N GLN A 72 -20.30 16.69 11.31
CA GLN A 72 -21.42 15.72 11.17
C GLN A 72 -22.81 16.35 10.92
N ASN A 73 -22.96 17.67 10.98
CA ASN A 73 -24.28 18.33 10.81
C ASN A 73 -24.75 18.52 9.35
N ARG A 74 -24.16 17.88 8.34
CA ARG A 74 -24.60 18.05 6.93
C ARG A 74 -25.09 16.80 6.21
N PHE A 75 -25.16 15.64 6.87
CA PHE A 75 -25.56 14.39 6.22
C PHE A 75 -26.82 13.75 6.87
N LYS A 76 -27.90 14.52 6.94
CA LYS A 76 -29.25 13.96 7.11
C LYS A 76 -30.15 14.55 6.04
N LEU A 77 -30.46 13.75 5.01
CA LEU A 77 -31.72 13.70 4.25
C LEU A 77 -31.48 12.97 2.91
N ALA A 78 -31.80 11.67 2.87
CA ALA A 78 -32.42 11.00 1.72
C ALA A 78 -32.75 9.55 2.14
N LEU A 79 -34.02 9.36 2.53
CA LEU A 79 -34.68 8.08 2.76
C LEU A 79 -35.81 7.95 1.72
N LEU A 80 -36.26 6.71 1.45
CA LEU A 80 -37.35 6.26 0.56
C LEU A 80 -36.85 5.91 -0.86
N GLY A 81 -37.09 4.75 -1.47
CA GLY A 81 -37.87 3.52 -1.22
C GLY A 81 -37.82 2.74 -2.56
N VAL A 82 -37.79 1.41 -2.60
CA VAL A 82 -38.96 0.53 -2.83
C VAL A 82 -38.48 -0.94 -2.71
N LEU A 83 -39.34 -1.74 -2.09
CA LEU A 83 -39.27 -3.16 -1.77
C LEU A 83 -39.63 -4.10 -2.94
N ALA A 84 -39.31 -5.40 -2.74
CA ALA A 84 -40.02 -6.60 -3.20
C ALA A 84 -39.79 -7.04 -4.67
N THR A 85 -39.56 -8.31 -5.04
CA THR A 85 -39.71 -9.62 -4.37
C THR A 85 -39.14 -10.76 -5.26
N GLY A 86 -38.69 -11.85 -4.61
CA GLY A 86 -38.58 -13.22 -5.17
C GLY A 86 -37.15 -13.60 -5.63
N GLY A 87 -36.45 -14.62 -5.13
CA GLY A 87 -36.79 -15.76 -4.27
C GLY A 87 -36.30 -17.05 -4.94
N THR A 88 -35.14 -17.60 -4.53
CA THR A 88 -34.84 -19.04 -4.36
C THR A 88 -33.43 -19.28 -3.82
N LEU A 89 -33.36 -20.26 -2.91
CA LEU A 89 -32.23 -20.76 -2.12
C LEU A 89 -31.23 -21.57 -2.96
N ILE A 90 -29.93 -21.38 -2.71
CA ILE A 90 -28.92 -22.46 -2.80
C ILE A 90 -27.96 -22.36 -1.59
N ILE A 91 -27.70 -23.56 -1.06
CA ILE A 91 -27.04 -23.95 0.19
C ILE A 91 -25.52 -24.02 0.03
N GLY A 92 -24.78 -23.81 1.13
CA GLY A 92 -23.37 -24.18 1.31
C GLY A 92 -22.55 -22.99 1.82
N GLY A 93 -22.06 -22.92 3.06
CA GLY A 93 -21.45 -23.97 3.87
C GLY A 93 -19.97 -23.66 3.99
N TRP A 94 -19.57 -22.77 4.91
CA TRP A 94 -18.19 -22.65 5.37
C TRP A 94 -18.17 -22.36 6.87
N THR A 95 -18.09 -23.45 7.62
CA THR A 95 -17.63 -23.46 9.00
C THR A 95 -16.12 -23.23 9.00
N TYR A 96 -15.67 -22.21 9.72
CA TYR A 96 -14.24 -22.02 9.96
C TYR A 96 -13.73 -23.16 10.84
N ASN A 97 -12.83 -23.98 10.31
CA ASN A 97 -11.95 -24.75 11.18
C ASN A 97 -10.59 -25.05 10.54
N GLN A 98 -9.60 -24.97 11.42
CA GLN A 98 -8.33 -25.71 11.42
C GLN A 98 -7.19 -25.30 10.49
N LEU A 99 -6.25 -24.60 11.12
CA LEU A 99 -4.84 -24.98 11.28
C LEU A 99 -4.29 -26.00 10.27
N SER A 100 -3.36 -25.55 9.45
CA SER A 100 -2.15 -26.34 9.17
C SER A 100 -1.06 -25.90 10.13
N ALA A 101 -0.81 -26.72 11.14
CA ALA A 101 0.40 -26.66 11.93
C ALA A 101 1.59 -27.02 11.03
N ILE A 102 2.45 -26.04 10.73
CA ILE A 102 3.83 -26.33 10.34
C ILE A 102 4.66 -26.15 11.60
N ASN A 103 5.13 -27.28 12.13
CA ASN A 103 6.18 -27.33 13.13
C ASN A 103 7.42 -26.60 12.60
N SER A 104 7.78 -25.49 13.22
CA SER A 104 9.10 -24.87 13.10
C SER A 104 9.42 -24.13 14.40
N SER A 105 10.16 -24.80 15.30
CA SER A 105 10.84 -24.14 16.42
C SER A 105 11.95 -23.20 15.89
N PRO A 106 12.46 -22.26 16.71
CA PRO A 106 12.59 -20.87 16.32
C PRO A 106 14.00 -20.53 15.81
N GLN A 107 14.07 -19.82 14.68
CA GLN A 107 15.11 -18.83 14.47
C GLN A 107 14.41 -17.54 14.13
N SER A 108 14.45 -16.60 15.08
CA SER A 108 13.93 -15.25 14.96
C SER A 108 14.43 -14.60 13.67
N PRO A 109 13.57 -14.27 12.69
CA PRO A 109 13.86 -13.16 11.82
C PRO A 109 13.54 -11.89 12.61
N VAL A 110 14.52 -11.02 12.74
CA VAL A 110 14.39 -9.65 13.27
C VAL A 110 13.05 -9.06 12.80
N GLY A 111 12.10 -8.98 13.73
CA GLY A 111 10.78 -8.42 13.49
C GLY A 111 10.92 -6.92 13.30
N ILE A 112 10.99 -6.48 12.04
CA ILE A 112 10.67 -5.09 11.71
C ILE A 112 9.18 -4.96 12.02
N LEU A 113 8.85 -4.36 13.16
CA LEU A 113 7.47 -3.99 13.47
C LEU A 113 6.96 -3.10 12.33
N PRO A 114 5.78 -3.40 11.74
CA PRO A 114 5.22 -2.55 10.70
C PRO A 114 5.03 -1.14 11.28
N GLY A 115 5.57 -0.14 10.60
CA GLY A 115 5.43 1.26 11.02
C GLY A 115 3.95 1.65 11.16
N LYS A 116 3.64 2.63 12.01
CA LYS A 116 2.27 3.08 12.38
C LYS A 116 1.29 3.37 11.22
N ASN A 117 1.78 3.46 9.98
CA ASN A 117 1.00 3.71 8.75
C ASN A 117 1.15 2.59 7.70
N GLU A 118 1.82 1.50 8.05
CA GLU A 118 1.95 0.33 7.20
C GLU A 118 0.69 -0.50 7.29
N LYS A 119 0.09 -0.77 6.14
CA LYS A 119 -1.03 -1.69 6.02
C LYS A 119 -0.69 -2.77 5.04
N ASN A 120 -1.30 -3.92 5.29
CA ASN A 120 -1.36 -5.00 4.34
C ASN A 120 -2.48 -4.72 3.33
N HIS A 121 -2.22 -4.97 2.05
CA HIS A 121 -3.18 -4.86 0.98
C HIS A 121 -2.99 -5.98 -0.05
N ALA A 122 -4.05 -6.74 -0.33
CA ALA A 122 -4.04 -7.78 -1.35
C ALA A 122 -4.75 -7.32 -2.62
N GLY A 123 -4.23 -7.71 -3.78
CA GLY A 123 -4.85 -7.38 -5.07
C GLY A 123 -4.21 -8.10 -6.24
N ASN A 124 -4.83 -8.00 -7.41
CA ASN A 124 -4.27 -8.54 -8.66
C ASN A 124 -3.52 -7.46 -9.41
N VAL A 125 -2.35 -7.80 -9.93
CA VAL A 125 -1.55 -6.89 -10.75
C VAL A 125 -2.22 -6.73 -12.11
N GLU A 126 -2.63 -5.53 -12.43
CA GLU A 126 -3.15 -5.20 -13.75
C GLU A 126 -2.00 -4.96 -14.74
N ARG A 127 -1.00 -4.18 -14.33
CA ARG A 127 0.18 -3.85 -15.15
C ARG A 127 1.34 -3.30 -14.32
N TYR A 128 2.51 -3.24 -14.96
CA TYR A 128 3.64 -2.47 -14.45
C TYR A 128 3.42 -0.96 -14.62
N LEU A 129 4.06 -0.19 -13.73
CA LEU A 129 4.21 1.26 -13.84
C LEU A 129 5.70 1.59 -14.01
N LEU A 130 5.99 2.53 -14.90
CA LEU A 130 7.34 2.91 -15.28
C LEU A 130 7.75 4.26 -14.68
N ASN A 131 9.04 4.47 -14.44
CA ASN A 131 9.60 5.80 -14.24
C ASN A 131 10.04 6.44 -15.57
N LYS A 132 10.46 7.71 -15.52
CA LYS A 132 11.05 8.42 -16.66
C LYS A 132 12.29 7.72 -17.24
N GLU A 133 13.02 6.96 -16.42
CA GLU A 133 14.11 6.10 -16.87
C GLU A 133 13.63 4.78 -17.52
N GLY A 134 12.32 4.57 -17.69
CA GLY A 134 11.71 3.37 -18.28
C GLY A 134 11.90 2.09 -17.47
N LEU A 135 12.33 2.20 -16.23
CA LEU A 135 12.40 1.08 -15.31
C LEU A 135 11.05 0.87 -14.66
N VAL A 136 10.73 -0.39 -14.36
CA VAL A 136 9.56 -0.73 -13.55
C VAL A 136 9.82 -0.24 -12.13
N ASP A 137 8.97 0.65 -11.65
CA ASP A 137 9.06 1.18 -10.29
C ASP A 137 7.70 1.23 -9.56
N GLY A 138 6.69 0.61 -10.17
CA GLY A 138 5.41 0.35 -9.52
C GLY A 138 4.59 -0.76 -10.18
N LEU A 139 3.48 -1.08 -9.53
CA LEU A 139 2.40 -1.94 -10.04
C LEU A 139 1.09 -1.18 -9.94
N LEU A 140 0.27 -1.25 -10.99
CA LEU A 140 -1.14 -0.91 -10.90
C LEU A 140 -1.91 -2.17 -10.53
N LEU A 141 -2.72 -2.10 -9.48
CA LEU A 141 -3.63 -3.17 -9.10
C LEU A 141 -5.02 -2.94 -9.69
N SER A 142 -5.78 -4.03 -9.86
CA SER A 142 -7.14 -4.02 -10.41
C SER A 142 -8.15 -3.15 -9.64
N ASP A 143 -7.82 -2.81 -8.38
CA ASP A 143 -8.64 -1.95 -7.52
C ASP A 143 -8.15 -0.49 -7.51
N ALA A 144 -7.39 -0.08 -8.54
CA ALA A 144 -6.82 1.25 -8.75
C ALA A 144 -5.74 1.67 -7.74
N LYS A 145 -5.26 0.76 -6.87
CA LYS A 145 -4.11 1.07 -6.01
C LYS A 145 -2.81 0.98 -6.79
N GLN A 146 -1.90 1.91 -6.47
CA GLN A 146 -0.66 2.11 -7.19
C GLN A 146 0.50 1.77 -6.23
N VAL A 147 1.00 0.56 -6.34
CA VAL A 147 2.11 0.09 -5.51
C VAL A 147 3.40 0.71 -6.04
N LYS A 148 4.15 1.41 -5.20
CA LYS A 148 5.38 2.10 -5.55
C LYS A 148 6.57 1.47 -4.84
N PHE A 149 7.66 1.25 -5.55
CA PHE A 149 8.94 0.85 -4.99
C PHE A 149 10.08 1.69 -5.57
N PRO A 150 11.25 1.70 -4.92
CA PRO A 150 12.41 2.39 -5.49
C PRO A 150 12.85 1.72 -6.82
N PRO A 151 13.41 2.48 -7.77
CA PRO A 151 13.68 1.97 -9.11
C PRO A 151 14.77 0.89 -9.17
N HIS A 152 15.66 0.80 -8.18
CA HIS A 152 16.67 -0.26 -8.13
C HIS A 152 16.10 -1.65 -7.79
N PHE A 153 14.78 -1.76 -7.62
CA PHE A 153 14.05 -3.00 -7.42
C PHE A 153 13.40 -3.53 -8.70
N SER A 154 13.51 -2.79 -9.81
CA SER A 154 12.87 -3.12 -11.08
C SER A 154 13.09 -4.58 -11.46
N GLU A 155 14.35 -5.03 -11.47
CA GLU A 155 14.70 -6.41 -11.89
C GLU A 155 14.10 -7.47 -10.97
N GLN A 156 14.17 -7.27 -9.65
CA GLN A 156 13.64 -8.21 -8.66
C GLN A 156 12.10 -8.34 -8.79
N ILE A 157 11.42 -7.21 -8.96
CA ILE A 157 9.96 -7.19 -9.15
C ILE A 157 9.59 -7.86 -10.46
N VAL A 158 10.25 -7.52 -11.57
CA VAL A 158 9.97 -8.12 -12.87
C VAL A 158 10.24 -9.63 -12.86
N ALA A 159 11.26 -10.09 -12.12
CA ALA A 159 11.54 -11.52 -11.99
C ALA A 159 10.47 -12.28 -11.19
N ALA A 160 9.95 -11.68 -10.11
CA ALA A 160 9.07 -12.34 -9.15
C ALA A 160 7.56 -12.15 -9.40
N ILE A 161 7.17 -11.08 -10.10
CA ILE A 161 5.78 -10.64 -10.22
C ILE A 161 5.49 -10.26 -11.66
N LYS A 162 4.46 -10.86 -12.25
CA LYS A 162 3.96 -10.57 -13.60
C LYS A 162 2.58 -9.93 -13.55
N PRO A 163 2.17 -9.18 -14.59
CA PRO A 163 0.77 -8.81 -14.76
C PRO A 163 -0.11 -10.06 -14.71
N LYS A 164 -1.29 -9.92 -14.09
CA LYS A 164 -2.26 -10.97 -13.73
C LYS A 164 -1.92 -11.79 -12.48
N ASP A 165 -0.75 -11.63 -11.89
CA ASP A 165 -0.43 -12.28 -10.61
C ASP A 165 -1.23 -11.66 -9.46
N SER A 166 -1.51 -12.48 -8.45
CA SER A 166 -2.06 -12.03 -7.18
C SER A 166 -0.93 -11.70 -6.20
N VAL A 167 -0.99 -10.52 -5.59
CA VAL A 167 0.03 -10.02 -4.68
C VAL A 167 -0.54 -9.56 -3.34
N GLU A 168 0.29 -9.66 -2.32
CA GLU A 168 0.08 -9.10 -0.99
C GLU A 168 1.17 -8.06 -0.72
N VAL A 169 0.77 -6.85 -0.35
CA VAL A 169 1.64 -5.69 -0.24
C VAL A 169 1.61 -5.18 1.18
N VAL A 170 2.78 -5.10 1.80
CA VAL A 170 2.95 -4.38 3.07
C VAL A 170 3.65 -3.08 2.77
N GLY A 171 3.02 -1.95 3.09
CA GLY A 171 3.56 -0.66 2.74
C GLY A 171 2.82 0.50 3.39
N LYS A 172 3.43 1.69 3.32
CA LYS A 172 2.83 2.93 3.82
C LYS A 172 1.77 3.41 2.84
N LEU A 173 0.55 3.56 3.33
CA LEU A 173 -0.54 4.13 2.51
C LEU A 173 -0.36 5.63 2.31
N GLY A 174 -0.47 6.07 1.06
CA GLY A 174 -0.65 7.47 0.70
C GLY A 174 -2.09 7.94 0.92
N THR A 175 -2.38 9.16 0.49
CA THR A 175 -3.71 9.76 0.58
C THR A 175 -4.62 9.15 -0.49
N LEU A 176 -5.77 8.63 -0.05
CA LEU A 176 -6.80 8.14 -0.98
C LEU A 176 -7.43 9.33 -1.72
N SER A 177 -7.51 9.21 -3.05
CA SER A 177 -8.21 10.15 -3.92
C SER A 177 -9.21 9.42 -4.81
N VAL A 178 -10.02 10.17 -5.55
CA VAL A 178 -10.91 9.60 -6.59
C VAL A 178 -10.15 8.98 -7.76
N TYR A 179 -8.86 9.26 -7.89
CA TYR A 179 -8.00 8.76 -8.95
C TYR A 179 -7.19 7.53 -8.53
N GLY A 180 -7.30 7.11 -7.28
CA GLY A 180 -6.54 5.99 -6.70
C GLY A 180 -5.77 6.39 -5.45
N GLN A 181 -4.90 5.48 -5.01
CA GLN A 181 -4.07 5.62 -3.83
C GLN A 181 -2.70 4.98 -4.06
N GLU A 182 -1.63 5.74 -3.81
CA GLU A 182 -0.27 5.17 -3.83
C GLU A 182 -0.01 4.38 -2.54
N ILE A 183 0.68 3.25 -2.66
CA ILE A 183 1.22 2.47 -1.54
C ILE A 183 2.74 2.45 -1.69
N GLU A 184 3.48 3.09 -0.78
CA GLU A 184 4.94 2.93 -0.74
C GLU A 184 5.26 1.56 -0.15
N ALA A 185 5.60 0.61 -1.01
CA ALA A 185 5.80 -0.78 -0.62
C ALA A 185 7.11 -0.96 0.14
N HIS A 186 7.01 -1.68 1.26
CA HIS A 186 8.14 -2.29 1.96
C HIS A 186 8.32 -3.74 1.53
N THR A 187 7.23 -4.48 1.37
CA THR A 187 7.27 -5.87 0.94
C THR A 187 6.16 -6.12 -0.07
N VAL A 188 6.46 -6.87 -1.12
CA VAL A 188 5.48 -7.41 -2.05
C VAL A 188 5.69 -8.91 -2.15
N THR A 189 4.63 -9.67 -1.86
CA THR A 189 4.62 -11.12 -1.91
C THR A 189 3.71 -11.57 -3.04
N ASN A 190 4.22 -12.38 -3.96
CA ASN A 190 3.38 -13.10 -4.92
C ASN A 190 2.68 -14.25 -4.19
N THR A 191 1.36 -14.21 -4.10
CA THR A 191 0.62 -15.17 -3.27
C THR A 191 0.55 -16.56 -3.90
N GLN A 192 0.74 -16.65 -5.22
CA GLN A 192 0.75 -17.90 -5.97
C GLN A 192 2.12 -18.58 -5.89
N THR A 193 3.19 -17.86 -6.23
CA THR A 193 4.56 -18.42 -6.25
C THR A 193 5.27 -18.39 -4.90
N LYS A 194 4.70 -17.67 -3.92
CA LYS A 194 5.32 -17.36 -2.62
C LYS A 194 6.62 -16.58 -2.71
N ALA A 195 6.96 -16.03 -3.87
CA ALA A 195 8.11 -15.15 -4.02
C ALA A 195 7.89 -13.86 -3.21
N ILE A 196 8.89 -13.46 -2.42
CA ILE A 196 8.86 -12.26 -1.59
C ILE A 196 9.93 -11.29 -2.06
N VAL A 197 9.53 -10.05 -2.32
CA VAL A 197 10.44 -8.94 -2.65
C VAL A 197 10.31 -7.88 -1.57
N ALA A 198 11.39 -7.62 -0.83
CA ALA A 198 11.41 -6.69 0.30
C ALA A 198 12.39 -5.53 0.08
N LYS A 199 12.06 -4.35 0.62
CA LYS A 199 12.78 -3.08 0.44
C LYS A 199 14.23 -3.17 0.95
N GLN A 200 15.18 -3.23 0.03
CA GLN A 200 16.62 -3.11 0.23
C GLN A 200 17.16 -1.67 0.16
N PRO A 201 18.23 -1.36 0.92
CA PRO A 201 18.96 -0.10 0.83
C PRO A 201 19.43 0.22 -0.59
N LYS A 202 19.66 1.50 -0.89
CA LYS A 202 20.25 1.88 -2.18
C LYS A 202 21.67 1.30 -2.28
N PRO A 203 22.02 0.59 -3.37
CA PRO A 203 23.39 0.14 -3.58
C PRO A 203 24.35 1.34 -3.65
N LYS A 204 25.56 1.17 -3.12
CA LYS A 204 26.65 2.16 -3.23
C LYS A 204 27.16 2.14 -4.67
N GLY A 205 27.28 3.32 -5.29
CA GLY A 205 27.72 3.45 -6.68
C GLY A 205 26.61 3.12 -7.68
N ARG A 206 25.76 4.11 -7.98
CA ARG A 206 24.86 4.01 -9.13
C ARG A 206 25.65 4.40 -10.38
N LYS A 207 25.71 3.51 -11.37
CA LYS A 207 26.04 3.93 -12.73
C LYS A 207 25.02 4.99 -13.14
N LYS A 208 25.49 6.13 -13.64
CA LYS A 208 24.62 7.15 -14.24
C LYS A 208 23.83 6.44 -15.36
N PRO A 209 22.49 6.58 -15.42
CA PRO A 209 21.71 5.95 -16.47
C PRO A 209 22.32 6.31 -17.83
N GLU A 210 22.46 5.30 -18.69
CA GLU A 210 23.03 5.49 -20.03
C GLU A 210 22.24 6.55 -20.82
N PRO A 211 22.90 7.25 -21.77
CA PRO A 211 22.23 8.19 -22.66
C PRO A 211 20.96 7.54 -23.20
N THR A 212 19.84 8.18 -22.91
CA THR A 212 18.53 7.59 -23.16
C THR A 212 18.14 7.86 -24.60
N ASP A 213 17.70 6.84 -25.34
CA ASP A 213 17.05 6.97 -26.65
C ASP A 213 15.66 7.62 -26.50
N LEU A 214 15.64 8.85 -25.98
CA LEU A 214 14.43 9.65 -25.89
C LEU A 214 14.08 10.15 -27.27
N VAL A 215 12.89 9.78 -27.73
CA VAL A 215 12.33 10.27 -28.99
C VAL A 215 11.22 11.24 -28.67
N THR A 216 11.13 12.32 -29.44
CA THR A 216 9.99 13.24 -29.36
C THR A 216 8.71 12.47 -29.72
N ARG A 217 7.66 12.69 -28.93
CA ARG A 217 6.35 12.06 -29.10
C ARG A 217 5.28 13.15 -29.05
N ASN A 218 4.39 13.12 -30.03
CA ASN A 218 3.13 13.82 -29.99
C ASN A 218 2.03 12.81 -29.65
N ILE A 219 1.15 13.18 -28.73
CA ILE A 219 0.10 12.32 -28.18
C ILE A 219 -1.23 13.02 -28.42
N GLU A 220 -2.18 12.29 -29.00
CA GLU A 220 -3.60 12.63 -29.04
C GLU A 220 -4.40 11.37 -28.70
N ASP A 221 -4.76 11.20 -27.43
CA ASP A 221 -5.39 9.97 -26.92
C ASP A 221 -6.28 10.30 -25.71
N SER A 222 -7.14 9.37 -25.32
CA SER A 222 -7.99 9.47 -24.13
C SER A 222 -7.30 8.86 -22.91
N VAL A 223 -7.59 9.42 -21.74
CA VAL A 223 -7.08 8.91 -20.46
C VAL A 223 -7.91 7.71 -19.99
N GLN A 224 -7.26 6.56 -19.87
CA GLN A 224 -7.82 5.33 -19.33
C GLN A 224 -7.73 5.28 -17.80
N HIS A 225 -6.59 5.70 -17.23
CA HIS A 225 -6.36 5.67 -15.78
C HIS A 225 -5.49 6.86 -15.33
N TRP A 226 -5.78 7.47 -14.19
CA TRP A 226 -4.96 8.56 -13.63
C TRP A 226 -3.96 8.00 -12.62
N LEU A 227 -2.72 8.47 -12.67
CA LEU A 227 -1.67 8.08 -11.73
C LEU A 227 -1.48 9.16 -10.67
N VAL A 228 -1.31 8.76 -9.40
CA VAL A 228 -1.22 9.67 -8.25
C VAL A 228 0.09 9.50 -7.46
N ASN A 229 0.48 10.54 -6.74
CA ASN A 229 1.55 10.49 -5.74
C ASN A 229 1.01 10.12 -4.34
N ASP A 230 1.90 10.04 -3.36
CA ASP A 230 1.62 9.81 -1.95
C ASP A 230 0.60 10.78 -1.32
N LYS A 231 0.41 11.96 -1.91
CA LYS A 231 -0.58 12.97 -1.51
C LYS A 231 -1.92 12.83 -2.25
N GLY A 232 -2.07 11.83 -3.11
CA GLY A 232 -3.27 11.63 -3.92
C GLY A 232 -3.41 12.65 -5.05
N GLU A 233 -2.34 13.38 -5.38
CA GLU A 233 -2.32 14.35 -6.48
C GLU A 233 -1.90 13.66 -7.78
N ILE A 234 -2.48 14.08 -8.91
CA ILE A 234 -2.15 13.52 -10.22
C ILE A 234 -0.69 13.79 -10.56
N LYS A 235 0.04 12.73 -10.91
CA LYS A 235 1.44 12.75 -11.38
C LYS A 235 1.61 12.24 -12.82
N GLY A 236 0.59 11.60 -13.37
CA GLY A 236 0.65 10.96 -14.67
C GLY A 236 -0.69 10.37 -15.06
N ALA A 237 -0.71 9.64 -16.17
CA ALA A 237 -1.86 8.88 -16.62
C ALA A 237 -1.42 7.67 -17.45
N ILE A 238 -2.34 6.74 -17.63
CA ILE A 238 -2.29 5.67 -18.63
C ILE A 238 -3.34 5.99 -19.67
N LEU A 239 -2.96 5.97 -20.93
CA LEU A 239 -3.83 6.28 -22.06
C LEU A 239 -4.50 5.01 -22.60
N THR A 240 -5.50 5.15 -23.47
CA THR A 240 -6.21 3.98 -24.03
C THR A 240 -5.31 3.11 -24.92
N SER A 241 -4.30 3.70 -25.57
CA SER A 241 -3.20 2.98 -26.24
C SER A 241 -2.36 2.12 -25.30
N GLY A 242 -2.46 2.33 -23.98
CA GLY A 242 -1.63 1.68 -22.98
C GLY A 242 -0.34 2.44 -22.66
N THR A 243 0.00 3.49 -23.41
CA THR A 243 1.13 4.38 -23.12
C THR A 243 0.96 5.05 -21.76
N GLN A 244 2.03 5.04 -20.95
CA GLN A 244 2.08 5.78 -19.71
C GLN A 244 2.63 7.18 -19.98
N VAL A 245 1.94 8.21 -19.48
CA VAL A 245 2.43 9.58 -19.47
C VAL A 245 2.78 10.00 -18.06
N GLN A 246 3.94 10.64 -17.91
CA GLN A 246 4.38 11.26 -16.67
C GLN A 246 4.35 12.78 -16.84
N PHE A 247 3.67 13.46 -15.94
CA PHE A 247 3.59 14.92 -15.98
C PHE A 247 4.74 15.52 -15.17
N ALA A 248 5.41 16.51 -15.74
CA ALA A 248 6.30 17.36 -14.98
C ALA A 248 5.55 17.99 -13.79
N LYS A 249 6.24 18.17 -12.66
CA LYS A 249 5.63 18.57 -11.36
C LYS A 249 4.68 19.78 -11.42
N PRO A 250 4.94 20.85 -12.19
CA PRO A 250 4.02 21.99 -12.27
C PRO A 250 2.63 21.63 -12.81
N LEU A 251 2.56 20.67 -13.74
CA LEU A 251 1.31 20.26 -14.40
C LEU A 251 0.38 19.49 -13.46
N GLY A 252 0.94 18.60 -12.63
CA GLY A 252 0.16 17.74 -11.71
C GLY A 252 -0.78 18.49 -10.78
N LYS A 253 -0.34 19.62 -10.22
CA LYS A 253 -1.16 20.43 -9.30
C LYS A 253 -2.39 21.05 -9.96
N SER A 254 -2.25 21.48 -11.22
CA SER A 254 -3.33 22.10 -11.99
C SER A 254 -4.38 21.07 -12.42
N LEU A 255 -3.97 19.82 -12.63
CA LEU A 255 -4.82 18.74 -13.12
C LEU A 255 -5.93 18.32 -12.16
N ASN A 256 -5.70 18.40 -10.85
CA ASN A 256 -6.67 17.97 -9.84
C ASN A 256 -8.03 18.70 -9.93
N LYS A 257 -8.09 19.87 -10.61
CA LYS A 257 -9.31 20.67 -10.79
C LYS A 257 -10.08 20.34 -12.07
N VAL A 258 -9.43 19.76 -13.07
CA VAL A 258 -9.96 19.62 -14.44
C VAL A 258 -10.02 18.17 -14.92
N ALA A 259 -9.28 17.27 -14.29
CA ALA A 259 -9.18 15.88 -14.68
C ALA A 259 -10.52 15.14 -14.49
N LYS A 260 -10.91 14.38 -15.53
CA LYS A 260 -11.97 13.36 -15.49
C LYS A 260 -11.46 12.16 -16.29
N ILE A 261 -11.92 10.96 -15.96
CA ILE A 261 -11.60 9.75 -16.73
C ILE A 261 -12.26 9.84 -18.12
N GLY A 262 -11.59 9.32 -19.15
CA GLY A 262 -12.09 9.31 -20.54
C GLY A 262 -11.90 10.61 -21.32
N ARG A 263 -11.23 11.62 -20.74
CA ARG A 263 -10.94 12.87 -21.46
C ARG A 263 -9.83 12.72 -22.46
N GLN A 264 -9.97 13.40 -23.60
CA GLN A 264 -8.92 13.49 -24.60
C GLN A 264 -7.84 14.46 -24.13
N ILE A 265 -6.59 14.04 -24.27
CA ILE A 265 -5.43 14.89 -24.04
C ILE A 265 -4.67 15.07 -25.34
N LYS A 266 -4.12 16.27 -25.53
CA LYS A 266 -3.07 16.54 -26.52
C LYS A 266 -1.81 16.91 -25.78
N ALA A 267 -0.71 16.22 -26.05
CA ALA A 267 0.53 16.45 -25.33
C ALA A 267 1.74 16.27 -26.24
N ASP A 268 2.76 17.09 -26.02
CA ASP A 268 4.10 16.85 -26.53
C ASP A 268 4.98 16.38 -25.38
N GLY A 269 5.92 15.51 -25.71
CA GLY A 269 6.82 14.96 -24.73
C GLY A 269 8.00 14.24 -25.36
N VAL A 270 8.83 13.71 -24.48
CA VAL A 270 9.95 12.85 -24.84
C VAL A 270 9.74 11.51 -24.17
N GLY A 271 9.89 10.44 -24.93
CA GLY A 271 9.56 9.12 -24.44
C GLY A 271 10.40 8.02 -25.06
N LYS A 272 10.20 6.82 -24.52
CA LYS A 272 10.86 5.62 -25.00
C LYS A 272 9.98 4.39 -24.80
N GLN A 273 10.25 3.39 -25.62
CA GLN A 273 9.64 2.08 -25.57
C GLN A 273 10.54 1.12 -24.80
N THR A 274 9.94 0.30 -23.95
CA THR A 274 10.64 -0.73 -23.19
C THR A 274 9.87 -2.06 -23.30
N PRO A 275 10.50 -3.21 -22.97
CA PRO A 275 9.78 -4.48 -22.89
C PRO A 275 8.61 -4.50 -21.90
N HIS A 276 8.52 -3.52 -21.01
CA HIS A 276 7.50 -3.43 -19.97
C HIS A 276 6.44 -2.35 -20.26
N GLY A 277 6.55 -1.64 -21.37
CA GLY A 277 5.60 -0.62 -21.82
C GLY A 277 6.28 0.63 -22.37
N ASP A 278 5.44 1.57 -22.81
CA ASP A 278 5.85 2.85 -23.36
C ASP A 278 5.66 3.95 -22.30
N ILE A 279 6.69 4.78 -22.13
CA ILE A 279 6.67 5.92 -21.21
C ILE A 279 6.99 7.21 -21.94
N VAL A 280 6.21 8.26 -21.70
CA VAL A 280 6.44 9.61 -22.21
C VAL A 280 6.43 10.61 -21.06
N GLU A 281 7.50 11.38 -20.92
CA GLU A 281 7.52 12.57 -20.06
C GLU A 281 6.92 13.74 -20.83
N VAL A 282 5.80 14.24 -20.33
CA VAL A 282 5.00 15.28 -20.97
C VAL A 282 5.49 16.66 -20.52
N ILE A 283 5.76 17.51 -21.52
CA ILE A 283 6.31 18.86 -21.34
C ILE A 283 5.25 19.95 -21.61
N SER A 284 4.32 19.67 -22.53
CA SER A 284 3.15 20.49 -22.85
C SER A 284 1.90 19.63 -22.77
N LEU A 285 0.81 20.15 -22.22
CA LEU A 285 -0.43 19.39 -22.06
C LEU A 285 -1.64 20.27 -22.32
N GLN A 286 -2.57 19.75 -23.11
CA GLN A 286 -3.90 20.30 -23.33
C GLN A 286 -4.94 19.25 -22.95
N ILE A 287 -5.99 19.67 -22.23
CA ILE A 287 -7.12 18.80 -21.87
C ILE A 287 -8.40 19.47 -22.34
N ASP A 288 -9.17 18.77 -23.18
CA ASP A 288 -10.39 19.28 -23.81
C ASP A 288 -10.20 20.68 -24.44
N GLY A 289 -9.05 20.92 -25.07
CA GLY A 289 -8.68 22.20 -25.68
C GLY A 289 -8.16 23.29 -24.73
N ASN A 290 -8.12 23.05 -23.42
CA ASN A 290 -7.51 23.97 -22.45
C ASN A 290 -6.02 23.69 -22.29
N VAL A 291 -5.17 24.65 -22.65
CA VAL A 291 -3.71 24.57 -22.48
C VAL A 291 -3.36 24.73 -21.01
N LEU A 292 -2.60 23.77 -20.47
CA LEU A 292 -2.05 23.85 -19.11
C LEU A 292 -0.66 24.52 -19.14
N PRO A 293 -0.25 25.18 -18.04
CA PRO A 293 1.03 25.89 -18.00
C PRO A 293 2.20 24.94 -18.24
N ASN A 294 3.05 25.28 -19.21
CA ASN A 294 4.21 24.48 -19.58
C ASN A 294 5.15 24.25 -18.40
N ALA A 295 5.81 23.09 -18.40
CA ALA A 295 6.94 22.87 -17.54
C ALA A 295 8.14 23.64 -18.09
N ASN A 296 8.45 24.79 -17.50
CA ASN A 296 9.70 25.48 -17.78
C ASN A 296 10.84 24.57 -17.30
N TYR A 297 11.71 24.15 -18.21
CA TYR A 297 12.96 23.42 -17.91
C TYR A 297 14.03 24.38 -17.41
#